data_AF-A0A0N4XEN7-F1
#
_entry.id   AF-A0A0N4XEN7-F1
#
_cell.length_a   1.000
_cell.length_b   1.000
_cell.length_c   1.000
_cell.angle_alpha   90.00
_cell.angle_beta   90.00
_cell.angle_gamma   90.00
#
_symmetry.space_group_name_H-M   'P 1'
#
loop_
_entity.id
_entity.type
_entity.pdbx_description
1 polymer ?
#
loop_
_entity_poly.entity_id
_entity_poly.type
_entity_poly.pdbx_seq_one_letter_code
_entity_poly.pdbx_strand_id
1 'polypeptide(L)'
;LFWYFHYFHFSIFLLKINFYRLVVGAPESESTNPNLRGIRRPGAVYVCSVNKPTCREIHVDKKQGNERRLNGSVLAPIENKAHQFFGATVKSNNKHDKIIMCAPKYKYFFSKFEVIEPVGSCFFAENGFTDTQEFAPCRQEREYFISLIDYLSKQTLNLTMIISIFSRTPRSA
;
A
#
# COMPACT_ATOMS: atom_id res chain seq x y z
N LEU A 1 -14.46 4.78 -12.66
CA LEU A 1 -14.08 3.51 -13.32
C LEU A 1 -12.85 2.94 -12.63
N PHE A 2 -12.86 1.65 -12.32
CA PHE A 2 -11.71 0.89 -11.80
C PHE A 2 -11.41 -0.21 -12.80
N TRP A 3 -10.18 -0.27 -13.31
CA TRP A 3 -9.74 -1.33 -14.22
C TRP A 3 -8.60 -2.10 -13.54
N TYR A 4 -8.78 -3.42 -13.45
CA TYR A 4 -7.75 -4.34 -12.97
C TYR A 4 -7.29 -5.18 -14.16
N PHE A 5 -6.07 -4.93 -14.65
CA PHE A 5 -5.53 -5.69 -15.78
C PHE A 5 -4.77 -6.90 -15.25
N HIS A 6 -5.48 -8.04 -15.16
CA HIS A 6 -4.98 -9.28 -14.58
C HIS A 6 -3.71 -9.82 -15.28
N TYR A 7 -3.50 -9.46 -16.56
CA TYR A 7 -2.32 -9.85 -17.35
C TYR A 7 -1.12 -8.92 -17.23
N PHE A 8 -1.34 -7.67 -16.80
CA PHE A 8 -0.27 -6.67 -16.68
C PHE A 8 0.07 -6.33 -15.23
N HIS A 9 -0.70 -6.85 -14.25
CA HIS A 9 -0.61 -6.53 -12.83
C HIS A 9 -0.82 -5.05 -12.46
N PHE A 10 -1.15 -4.13 -13.38
CA PHE A 10 -1.43 -2.72 -13.02
C PHE A 10 -2.87 -2.52 -12.56
N SER A 11 -3.07 -1.57 -11.63
CA SER A 11 -4.40 -1.09 -11.24
C SER A 11 -4.59 0.35 -11.67
N ILE A 12 -5.76 0.67 -12.23
CA ILE A 12 -6.06 2.03 -12.71
C ILE A 12 -7.33 2.54 -12.04
N PHE A 13 -7.26 3.76 -11.50
CA PHE A 13 -8.35 4.43 -10.85
C PHE A 13 -8.47 5.89 -11.30
N LEU A 14 -9.68 6.36 -11.62
CA LEU A 14 -9.94 7.76 -11.95
C LEU A 14 -10.32 8.54 -10.68
N LEU A 15 -9.50 9.52 -10.31
CA LEU A 15 -9.67 10.37 -9.14
C LEU A 15 -10.17 11.77 -9.54
N LYS A 16 -11.13 12.31 -8.80
CA LYS A 16 -11.63 13.68 -8.99
C LYS A 16 -11.32 14.53 -7.76
N ILE A 17 -10.22 15.28 -7.78
CA ILE A 17 -9.88 16.29 -6.75
C ILE A 17 -9.72 17.63 -7.47
N ASN A 18 -10.77 18.45 -7.46
CA ASN A 18 -10.93 19.71 -8.23
C ASN A 18 -10.88 19.55 -9.77
N PHE A 19 -9.91 18.78 -10.29
CA PHE A 19 -9.79 18.33 -11.67
C PHE A 19 -9.68 16.80 -11.73
N TYR A 20 -9.95 16.21 -12.90
CA TYR A 20 -9.75 14.79 -13.13
C TYR A 20 -8.25 14.45 -13.17
N ARG A 21 -7.83 13.52 -12.31
CA ARG A 21 -6.49 12.94 -12.28
C ARG A 21 -6.60 11.43 -12.37
N LEU A 22 -5.66 10.80 -13.07
CA LEU A 22 -5.56 9.36 -13.10
C LEU A 22 -4.61 8.90 -11.99
N VAL A 23 -4.99 7.86 -11.25
CA VAL A 23 -4.10 7.18 -10.31
C VAL A 23 -3.81 5.80 -10.87
N VAL A 24 -2.53 5.51 -11.07
CA VAL A 24 -2.06 4.28 -11.71
C VAL A 24 -1.12 3.56 -10.76
N GLY A 25 -1.49 2.37 -10.35
CA GLY A 25 -0.65 1.47 -9.57
C GLY A 25 0.18 0.56 -10.48
N ALA A 26 1.48 0.47 -10.15
CA ALA A 26 2.53 -0.19 -10.92
C ALA A 26 3.33 -1.14 -10.01
N PRO A 27 2.81 -2.32 -9.67
CA PRO A 27 3.36 -3.16 -8.61
C PRO A 27 4.74 -3.76 -8.87
N GLU A 28 5.16 -3.84 -10.13
CA GLU A 28 6.49 -4.35 -10.49
C GLU A 28 7.50 -3.24 -10.80
N SER A 29 7.09 -1.98 -10.68
CA SER A 29 7.95 -0.83 -10.91
C SER A 29 9.07 -0.77 -9.88
N GLU A 30 10.24 -0.32 -10.32
CA GLU A 30 11.18 0.32 -9.40
C GLU A 30 10.56 1.62 -8.87
N SER A 31 10.95 2.02 -7.66
CA SER A 31 10.45 3.25 -7.03
C SER A 31 11.52 4.33 -7.04
N THR A 32 11.10 5.57 -7.29
CA THR A 32 11.92 6.78 -7.14
C THR A 32 11.90 7.32 -5.71
N ASN A 33 11.12 6.70 -4.81
CA ASN A 33 11.09 7.07 -3.41
C ASN A 33 12.48 6.84 -2.78
N PRO A 34 13.17 7.88 -2.28
CA PRO A 34 14.51 7.74 -1.71
C PRO A 34 14.54 6.79 -0.50
N ASN A 35 13.42 6.66 0.23
CA ASN A 35 13.31 5.76 1.36
C ASN A 35 13.35 4.28 0.94
N LEU A 36 12.99 3.95 -0.30
CA LEU A 36 13.01 2.58 -0.83
C LEU A 36 14.28 2.27 -1.62
N ARG A 37 15.31 3.10 -1.52
CA ARG A 37 16.58 2.88 -2.22
C ARG A 37 17.18 1.52 -1.84
N GLY A 38 17.51 0.71 -2.85
CA GLY A 38 18.07 -0.63 -2.67
C GLY A 38 17.01 -1.73 -2.44
N ILE A 39 15.73 -1.38 -2.34
CA ILE A 39 14.63 -2.34 -2.38
C ILE A 39 14.30 -2.62 -3.84
N ARG A 40 14.35 -3.89 -4.25
CA ARG A 40 14.12 -4.31 -5.64
C ARG A 40 12.62 -4.41 -5.94
N ARG A 41 12.18 -3.73 -7.02
CA ARG A 41 10.79 -3.73 -7.50
C ARG A 41 9.76 -3.66 -6.38
N PRO A 42 9.81 -2.63 -5.51
CA PRO A 42 8.83 -2.49 -4.43
C PRO A 42 7.42 -2.21 -4.97
N GLY A 43 7.30 -1.75 -6.22
CA GLY A 43 6.08 -1.20 -6.78
C GLY A 43 5.92 0.29 -6.47
N ALA A 44 5.10 0.96 -7.28
CA ALA A 44 4.88 2.40 -7.19
C ALA A 44 3.42 2.75 -7.52
N VAL A 45 2.98 3.93 -7.10
CA VAL A 45 1.70 4.51 -7.52
C VAL A 45 1.95 5.90 -8.08
N TYR A 46 1.39 6.19 -9.24
CA TYR A 46 1.56 7.43 -9.97
C TYR A 46 0.25 8.20 -10.04
N VAL A 47 0.35 9.54 -9.95
CA VAL A 47 -0.74 10.46 -10.27
C VAL A 47 -0.43 11.14 -11.57
N CYS A 48 -1.31 10.97 -12.55
CA CYS A 48 -1.17 11.54 -13.88
C CYS A 48 -2.24 12.59 -14.14
N SER A 49 -1.84 13.64 -14.86
CA SER A 49 -2.80 14.58 -15.46
C SER A 49 -3.55 13.87 -16.59
N VAL A 50 -4.85 14.12 -16.72
CA VAL A 50 -5.62 13.63 -17.88
C VAL A 50 -5.38 14.52 -19.11
N ASN A 51 -5.05 15.79 -18.88
CA ASN A 51 -4.89 16.78 -19.96
C ASN A 51 -3.44 16.88 -20.48
N LYS A 52 -2.47 16.33 -19.75
CA LYS A 52 -1.04 16.39 -20.09
C LYS A 52 -0.41 15.03 -19.82
N PRO A 53 0.55 14.57 -20.63
CA PRO A 53 1.25 13.29 -20.42
C PRO A 53 2.29 13.39 -19.29
N THR A 54 1.87 13.88 -18.12
CA THR A 54 2.73 14.11 -16.95
C THR A 54 2.24 13.27 -15.79
N CYS A 55 3.11 12.41 -15.26
CA CYS A 55 2.85 11.56 -14.10
C CYS A 55 3.89 11.82 -13.01
N ARG A 56 3.49 11.77 -11.75
CA ARG A 56 4.37 11.87 -10.58
C ARG A 56 4.12 10.72 -9.64
N GLU A 57 5.20 10.08 -9.16
CA GLU A 57 5.10 9.05 -8.13
C GLU A 57 4.64 9.64 -6.79
N ILE A 58 3.77 8.92 -6.08
CA ILE A 58 3.39 9.23 -4.70
C ILE A 58 4.32 8.50 -3.76
N HIS A 59 5.10 9.24 -2.97
CA HIS A 59 5.99 8.69 -1.96
C HIS A 59 5.23 8.53 -0.63
N VAL A 60 4.56 7.40 -0.44
CA VAL A 60 3.77 7.13 0.78
C VAL A 60 4.58 6.54 1.92
N ASP A 61 5.59 5.73 1.60
CA ASP A 61 6.45 5.08 2.59
C ASP A 61 7.55 6.04 3.03
N LYS A 62 7.49 6.42 4.30
CA LYS A 62 8.42 7.34 4.95
C LYS A 62 9.54 6.59 5.71
N LYS A 63 9.47 5.25 5.81
CA LYS A 63 10.46 4.43 6.50
C LYS A 63 11.59 4.05 5.56
N GLN A 64 12.83 4.20 6.02
CA GLN A 64 14.00 3.87 5.23
C GLN A 64 14.20 2.34 5.14
N GLY A 65 14.12 1.81 3.92
CA GLY A 65 14.35 0.41 3.59
C GLY A 65 13.40 -0.54 4.32
N ASN A 66 13.91 -1.74 4.60
CA ASN A 66 13.25 -2.68 5.49
C ASN A 66 13.56 -2.31 6.95
N GLU A 67 12.52 -2.17 7.75
CA GLU A 67 12.60 -2.03 9.19
C GLU A 67 13.40 -3.18 9.81
N ARG A 68 14.27 -2.85 10.77
CA ARG A 68 15.12 -3.81 11.47
C ARG A 68 14.88 -3.72 12.97
N ARG A 69 14.88 -4.88 13.63
CA ARG A 69 14.77 -4.99 15.09
C ARG A 69 15.86 -5.92 15.62
N LEU A 70 16.17 -5.78 16.91
CA LEU A 70 17.09 -6.67 17.59
C LEU A 70 16.44 -8.05 17.72
N ASN A 71 17.13 -9.05 17.17
CA ASN A 71 16.86 -10.47 17.39
C ASN A 71 17.96 -11.02 18.30
N GLY A 72 17.71 -11.06 19.61
CA GLY A 72 18.77 -11.28 20.60
C GLY A 72 19.84 -10.19 20.49
N SER A 73 21.03 -10.55 20.00
CA SER A 73 22.17 -9.64 19.83
C SER A 73 22.36 -9.12 18.40
N VAL A 74 21.58 -9.59 17.42
CA VAL A 74 21.77 -9.24 15.99
C VAL A 74 20.64 -8.36 15.49
N LEU A 75 20.98 -7.26 14.82
CA LEU A 75 19.98 -6.41 14.15
C LEU A 75 19.54 -7.08 12.84
N ALA A 76 18.34 -7.64 12.81
CA ALA A 76 17.79 -8.36 11.65
C ALA A 76 16.61 -7.59 11.02
N PRO A 77 16.40 -7.67 9.70
CA PRO A 77 15.20 -7.13 9.08
C PRO A 77 13.96 -7.87 9.59
N ILE A 78 12.90 -7.13 9.91
CA ILE A 78 11.59 -7.67 10.34
C ILE A 78 10.52 -7.56 9.26
N GLU A 79 10.87 -6.99 8.10
CA GLU A 79 9.99 -6.90 6.94
C GLU A 79 10.77 -7.12 5.66
N ASN A 80 10.05 -7.44 4.59
CA ASN A 80 10.60 -7.49 3.24
C ASN A 80 9.67 -6.80 2.26
N LYS A 81 10.11 -5.61 1.83
CA LYS A 81 9.43 -4.76 0.84
C LYS A 81 9.82 -5.09 -0.61
N ALA A 82 10.79 -5.98 -0.84
CA ALA A 82 11.17 -6.36 -2.20
C ALA A 82 10.06 -7.20 -2.84
N HIS A 83 9.67 -6.86 -4.07
CA HIS A 83 8.56 -7.51 -4.78
C HIS A 83 7.24 -7.55 -3.99
N GLN A 84 6.99 -6.55 -3.14
CA GLN A 84 5.77 -6.47 -2.33
C GLN A 84 4.51 -6.13 -3.13
N PHE A 85 4.68 -5.75 -4.40
CA PHE A 85 3.60 -5.42 -5.33
C PHE A 85 2.81 -4.16 -4.90
N PHE A 86 3.51 -3.12 -4.42
CA PHE A 86 2.84 -1.88 -4.02
C PHE A 86 2.16 -1.19 -5.21
N GLY A 87 0.87 -0.91 -5.09
CA GLY A 87 0.04 -0.40 -6.18
C GLY A 87 -0.70 -1.49 -6.96
N ALA A 88 -0.64 -2.76 -6.52
CA ALA A 88 -1.50 -3.81 -7.09
C ALA A 88 -2.99 -3.47 -6.92
N THR A 89 -3.36 -2.78 -5.84
CA THR A 89 -4.71 -2.26 -5.66
C THR A 89 -4.65 -0.79 -5.28
N VAL A 90 -5.40 0.04 -6.01
CA VAL A 90 -5.61 1.45 -5.69
C VAL A 90 -7.09 1.77 -5.75
N LYS A 91 -7.63 2.41 -4.71
CA LYS A 91 -9.04 2.77 -4.63
C LYS A 91 -9.21 4.10 -3.91
N SER A 92 -10.19 4.91 -4.31
CA SER A 92 -10.61 6.08 -3.53
C SER A 92 -11.98 5.88 -2.93
N ASN A 93 -12.32 6.73 -1.97
CA ASN A 93 -13.67 6.80 -1.43
C ASN A 93 -14.62 7.52 -2.38
N ASN A 94 -15.90 7.50 -2.02
CA ASN A 94 -16.98 8.11 -2.79
C ASN A 94 -16.81 9.63 -2.93
N LYS A 95 -16.16 10.28 -1.95
CA LYS A 95 -15.85 11.72 -1.98
C LYS A 95 -14.58 12.04 -2.78
N HIS A 96 -13.82 11.02 -3.19
CA HIS A 96 -12.56 11.13 -3.93
C HIS A 96 -11.47 11.99 -3.26
N ASP A 97 -11.58 12.24 -1.95
CA ASP A 97 -10.63 12.99 -1.13
C ASP A 97 -9.64 12.07 -0.39
N LYS A 98 -9.94 10.78 -0.34
CA LYS A 98 -9.17 9.77 0.39
C LYS A 98 -8.85 8.58 -0.50
N ILE A 99 -7.60 8.11 -0.48
CA ILE A 99 -7.10 7.01 -1.32
C ILE A 99 -6.44 5.94 -0.46
N ILE A 100 -6.66 4.68 -0.84
CA ILE A 100 -5.93 3.52 -0.33
C ILE A 100 -5.14 2.86 -1.46
N MET A 101 -3.90 2.50 -1.16
CA MET A 101 -2.95 1.85 -2.07
C MET A 101 -2.33 0.65 -1.36
N CYS A 102 -2.38 -0.54 -1.94
CA CYS A 102 -1.98 -1.77 -1.24
C CYS A 102 -0.84 -2.52 -1.93
N ALA A 103 -0.04 -3.20 -1.11
CA ALA A 103 1.04 -4.12 -1.43
C ALA A 103 0.68 -5.52 -0.90
N PRO A 104 0.00 -6.37 -1.70
CA PRO A 104 -0.53 -7.65 -1.22
C PRO A 104 0.57 -8.70 -0.93
N LYS A 105 1.78 -8.52 -1.48
CA LYS A 105 2.90 -9.43 -1.25
C LYS A 105 3.90 -8.91 -0.22
N TYR A 106 3.55 -7.83 0.50
CA TYR A 106 4.36 -7.37 1.63
C TYR A 106 4.47 -8.47 2.68
N LYS A 107 5.70 -8.73 3.12
CA LYS A 107 6.04 -9.79 4.06
C LYS A 107 6.52 -9.19 5.37
N TYR A 108 6.04 -9.76 6.46
CA TYR A 108 6.47 -9.45 7.81
C TYR A 108 7.04 -10.69 8.49
N PHE A 109 8.10 -10.51 9.29
CA PHE A 109 8.74 -11.56 10.05
C PHE A 109 8.37 -11.39 11.52
N PHE A 110 7.52 -12.27 12.06
CA PHE A 110 7.13 -12.23 13.47
C PHE A 110 8.32 -12.50 14.39
N SER A 111 8.22 -12.10 15.66
CA SER A 111 9.31 -12.03 16.67
C SER A 111 10.15 -13.30 16.90
N LYS A 112 9.80 -14.44 16.31
CA LYS A 112 10.63 -15.66 16.28
C LYS A 112 11.47 -15.83 15.01
N PHE A 113 11.33 -14.94 14.02
CA PHE A 113 12.02 -14.98 12.71
C PHE A 113 11.84 -16.28 11.91
N GLU A 114 10.94 -17.16 12.35
CA GLU A 114 10.70 -18.49 11.78
C GLU A 114 9.51 -18.53 10.80
N VAL A 115 8.68 -17.49 10.75
CA VAL A 115 7.47 -17.45 9.92
C VAL A 115 7.49 -16.22 9.01
N ILE A 116 7.49 -16.46 7.69
CA ILE A 116 7.36 -15.45 6.64
C ILE A 116 5.94 -15.53 6.09
N GLU A 117 5.03 -14.69 6.58
CA GLU A 117 3.68 -14.61 6.02
C GLU A 117 3.53 -13.36 5.15
N PRO A 118 2.99 -13.48 3.92
CA PRO A 118 2.55 -12.32 3.16
C PRO A 118 1.28 -11.75 3.81
N VAL A 119 1.46 -10.92 4.83
CA VAL A 119 0.36 -10.26 5.54
C VAL A 119 -0.25 -9.12 4.72
N GLY A 120 0.48 -8.63 3.73
CA GLY A 120 0.10 -7.44 2.97
C GLY A 120 0.19 -6.17 3.81
N SER A 121 0.32 -5.03 3.14
CA SER A 121 0.26 -3.72 3.77
C SER A 121 -0.46 -2.75 2.84
N CYS A 122 -1.21 -1.81 3.40
CA CYS A 122 -1.88 -0.75 2.66
C CYS A 122 -1.45 0.61 3.22
N PHE A 123 -1.38 1.60 2.34
CA PHE A 123 -1.17 2.99 2.69
C PHE A 123 -2.45 3.75 2.43
N PHE A 124 -2.84 4.51 3.43
CA PHE A 124 -3.92 5.45 3.37
C PHE A 124 -3.36 6.86 3.15
N ALA A 125 -3.94 7.61 2.22
CA ALA A 125 -3.53 8.97 1.91
C ALA A 125 -4.72 9.94 1.89
N GLU A 126 -4.54 11.09 2.52
CA GLU A 126 -5.49 12.21 2.56
C GLU A 126 -4.81 13.52 2.16
N ASN A 127 -5.58 14.62 2.12
CA ASN A 127 -5.07 15.98 1.94
C ASN A 127 -4.15 16.15 0.71
N GLY A 128 -4.48 15.46 -0.39
CA GLY A 128 -3.65 15.51 -1.60
C GLY A 128 -2.29 14.81 -1.46
N PHE A 129 -2.27 13.69 -0.74
CA PHE A 129 -1.10 12.81 -0.54
C PHE A 129 -0.04 13.32 0.45
N THR A 130 -0.31 14.38 1.20
CA THR A 130 0.61 14.89 2.24
C THR A 130 0.58 13.99 3.46
N ASP A 131 -0.62 13.54 3.83
CA ASP A 131 -0.88 12.81 5.05
C ASP A 131 -1.04 11.35 4.67
N THR A 132 -0.01 10.56 5.02
CA THR A 132 0.06 9.14 4.69
C THR A 132 0.20 8.33 5.96
N GLN A 133 -0.55 7.23 6.05
CA GLN A 133 -0.46 6.28 7.17
C GLN A 133 -0.44 4.86 6.62
N GLU A 134 0.44 4.04 7.16
CA GLU A 134 0.49 2.59 6.90
C GLU A 134 -0.56 1.85 7.74
N PHE A 135 -1.18 0.83 7.16
CA PHE A 135 -2.14 -0.05 7.81
C PHE A 135 -1.99 -1.49 7.27
N ALA A 136 -1.71 -2.43 8.18
CA ALA A 136 -1.52 -3.85 7.87
C ALA A 136 -2.31 -4.70 8.89
N PRO A 137 -3.62 -4.93 8.68
CA PRO A 137 -4.49 -5.57 9.68
C PRO A 137 -4.15 -7.03 9.93
N CYS A 138 -3.59 -7.71 8.93
CA CYS A 138 -3.16 -9.09 9.04
C CYS A 138 -1.80 -9.24 9.72
N ARG A 139 -1.09 -8.13 10.02
CA ARG A 139 0.13 -8.13 10.83
C ARG A 139 -0.24 -8.26 12.31
N GLN A 140 -0.55 -9.48 12.74
CA GLN A 140 -0.92 -9.79 14.12
C GLN A 140 0.32 -9.86 15.03
N GLU A 141 0.82 -8.73 15.48
CA GLU A 141 1.70 -8.72 16.66
C GLU A 141 0.83 -8.78 17.92
N ARG A 142 1.31 -9.45 18.97
CA ARG A 142 0.50 -9.75 20.17
C ARG A 142 0.15 -8.52 21.03
N GLU A 143 0.36 -7.31 20.51
CA GLU A 143 -0.13 -6.05 21.06
C GLU A 143 -0.70 -5.19 19.92
N TYR A 144 -1.63 -4.29 20.26
CA TYR A 144 -2.34 -3.31 19.41
C TYR A 144 -3.80 -3.63 19.02
N PHE A 145 -4.66 -3.61 20.05
CA PHE A 145 -6.08 -3.23 19.95
C PHE A 145 -6.28 -1.79 19.38
N ILE A 146 -5.20 -0.99 19.29
CA ILE A 146 -5.21 0.42 18.90
C ILE A 146 -5.38 0.61 17.38
N SER A 147 -4.86 -0.31 16.54
CA SER A 147 -4.98 -0.20 15.07
C SER A 147 -6.42 -0.33 14.58
N LEU A 148 -7.26 -1.08 15.30
CA LEU A 148 -8.68 -1.23 14.99
C LEU A 148 -9.47 0.02 15.36
N ILE A 149 -9.16 0.68 16.48
CA ILE A 149 -9.80 1.96 16.86
C ILE A 149 -9.38 3.09 15.90
N ASP A 150 -8.11 3.15 15.48
CA ASP A 150 -7.63 4.11 14.46
C ASP A 150 -8.29 3.86 13.09
N TYR A 151 -8.48 2.58 12.73
CA TYR A 151 -9.22 2.14 11.55
C TYR A 151 -10.71 2.52 11.60
N LEU A 152 -11.38 2.29 12.74
CA LEU A 152 -12.79 2.64 12.96
C LEU A 152 -12.98 4.17 13.09
N SER A 153 -11.99 4.91 13.59
CA SER A 153 -11.98 6.37 13.65
C SER A 153 -11.82 7.00 12.25
N LYS A 154 -10.98 6.40 11.39
CA LYS A 154 -10.79 6.82 9.98
C LYS A 154 -11.92 6.37 9.04
N GLN A 155 -12.94 5.71 9.58
CA GLN A 155 -14.09 5.12 8.90
C GLN A 155 -15.13 6.14 8.38
N THR A 156 -14.69 7.36 8.06
CA THR A 156 -15.31 8.11 6.97
C THR A 156 -14.93 7.53 5.60
N LEU A 157 -13.99 6.57 5.55
CA LEU A 157 -13.91 5.56 4.51
C LEU A 157 -14.94 4.47 4.75
N ASN A 158 -15.95 4.42 3.88
CA ASN A 158 -17.06 3.45 3.92
C ASN A 158 -16.53 2.00 4.07
N LEU A 159 -17.01 1.21 5.06
CA LEU A 159 -16.62 -0.20 5.30
C LEU A 159 -16.57 -1.04 4.01
N THR A 160 -17.47 -0.72 3.09
CA THR A 160 -17.59 -1.33 1.76
C THR A 160 -16.32 -1.23 0.92
N MET A 161 -15.52 -0.18 1.09
CA MET A 161 -14.24 -0.04 0.38
C MET A 161 -13.25 -1.10 0.84
N ILE A 162 -13.13 -1.30 2.15
CA ILE A 162 -12.09 -2.15 2.72
C ILE A 162 -12.46 -3.62 2.52
N ILE A 163 -13.73 -3.98 2.75
CA ILE A 163 -14.25 -5.32 2.46
C ILE A 163 -14.04 -5.68 0.98
N SER A 164 -14.20 -4.74 0.04
CA SER A 164 -13.98 -5.02 -1.39
C SER A 164 -12.53 -5.26 -1.81
N ILE A 165 -11.55 -4.84 -0.99
CA ILE A 165 -10.12 -5.04 -1.24
C ILE A 165 -9.69 -6.40 -0.72
N PHE A 166 -10.13 -6.77 0.50
CA PHE A 166 -9.78 -8.05 1.13
C PHE A 166 -10.62 -9.24 0.64
N SER A 167 -11.82 -9.03 0.11
CA SER A 167 -12.67 -10.12 -0.45
C SER A 167 -12.25 -10.59 -1.86
N ARG A 168 -11.26 -9.94 -2.48
CA ARG A 168 -10.75 -10.29 -3.83
C ARG A 168 -9.29 -10.77 -3.80
N THR A 169 -8.85 -11.43 -2.73
CA THR A 169 -7.67 -12.30 -2.83
C THR A 169 -8.10 -13.55 -3.61
N PRO A 170 -7.50 -13.87 -4.77
CA PRO A 170 -7.81 -15.10 -5.47
C PRO A 170 -7.46 -16.28 -4.54
N ARG A 171 -8.45 -17.15 -4.27
CA ARG A 171 -8.13 -18.51 -3.83
C ARG A 171 -7.26 -19.09 -4.94
N SER A 172 -6.04 -19.45 -4.60
CA SER A 172 -5.21 -20.33 -5.41
C SER A 172 -6.04 -21.57 -5.75
N ALA A 173 -6.32 -21.75 -7.05
CA ALA A 173 -6.68 -23.05 -7.60
C ALA A 173 -5.38 -23.82 -7.87
#